data_AF-A0AAP2DRA9-F1
#
_entry.id   AF-A0AAP2DRA9-F1
#
_cell.length_a   1.000
_cell.length_b   1.000
_cell.length_c   1.000
_cell.angle_alpha   90.00
_cell.angle_beta   90.00
_cell.angle_gamma   90.00
#
_symmetry.space_group_name_H-M   'P 1'
#
loop_
_entity.id
_entity.type
_entity.pdbx_description
1 polymer ?
#
loop_
_entity_poly.entity_id
_entity_poly.type
_entity_poly.pdbx_seq_one_letter_code
_entity_poly.pdbx_strand_id
1 'polypeptide(L)'
;MKNLLILLSFFLIGTACAQSPYTFVFLNKKPDADQLPKEEISKIMEGHMANIERLAKEGKLVAAGPFQGGGGIFILKTSNVEEAKTWLSTDPGIKAKRWDVELYLYKPRQGSVCAVSEPYEMVEYSFVRFDAVVSKFTASTYPQIIRKHDEYLKKLANTGNVVTEGIFGDHDGGILIMKGEVQRDIFETDPGVQEGLLELEIKKLYIAKGSFCEK
;
A
#
# COMPACT_ATOMS: atom_id res chain seq x y z
N MET A 1 7.78 -62.50 -24.36
CA MET A 1 7.99 -61.10 -24.76
C MET A 1 6.82 -60.28 -24.26
N LYS A 2 6.93 -59.62 -23.11
CA LYS A 2 5.92 -58.71 -22.56
C LYS A 2 6.47 -57.28 -22.65
N ASN A 3 5.86 -56.46 -23.48
CA ASN A 3 6.16 -55.04 -23.60
C ASN A 3 5.58 -54.32 -22.37
N LEU A 4 6.46 -53.71 -21.58
CA LEU A 4 6.10 -52.83 -20.48
C LEU A 4 6.22 -51.39 -20.97
N LEU A 5 5.08 -50.77 -21.32
CA LEU A 5 5.01 -49.32 -21.55
C LEU A 5 5.11 -48.61 -20.18
N ILE A 6 6.19 -47.86 -19.98
CA ILE A 6 6.31 -46.91 -18.86
C ILE A 6 5.80 -45.56 -19.38
N LEU A 7 4.60 -45.15 -18.95
CA LEU A 7 4.14 -43.77 -19.10
C LEU A 7 4.91 -42.89 -18.11
N LEU A 8 5.87 -42.10 -18.59
CA LEU A 8 6.41 -40.97 -17.85
C LEU A 8 5.36 -39.86 -17.82
N SER A 9 4.64 -39.73 -16.72
CA SER A 9 3.84 -38.55 -16.41
C SER A 9 4.77 -37.39 -16.07
N PHE A 10 4.96 -36.47 -17.02
CA PHE A 10 5.57 -35.17 -16.78
C PHE A 10 4.66 -34.35 -15.88
N PHE A 11 4.98 -34.27 -14.58
CA PHE A 11 4.42 -33.24 -13.70
C PHE A 11 5.03 -31.90 -14.14
N LEU A 12 4.27 -31.09 -14.88
CA LEU A 12 4.56 -29.67 -14.99
C LEU A 12 4.37 -29.07 -13.60
N ILE A 13 5.49 -28.89 -12.88
CA ILE A 13 5.53 -28.02 -11.71
C ILE A 13 5.38 -26.60 -12.26
N GLY A 14 4.14 -26.16 -12.41
CA GLY A 14 3.85 -24.75 -12.62
C GLY A 14 4.38 -23.99 -11.43
N THR A 15 5.41 -23.17 -11.64
CA THR A 15 5.83 -22.18 -10.66
C THR A 15 4.67 -21.22 -10.46
N ALA A 16 3.87 -21.45 -9.43
CA ALA A 16 2.92 -20.47 -8.95
C ALA A 16 3.76 -19.23 -8.57
N CYS A 17 3.69 -18.18 -9.37
CA CYS A 17 4.18 -16.87 -8.95
C CYS A 17 3.47 -16.56 -7.64
N ALA A 18 4.22 -16.47 -6.54
CA ALA A 18 3.69 -16.09 -5.25
C ALA A 18 3.14 -14.67 -5.39
N GLN A 19 1.82 -14.55 -5.60
CA GLN A 19 1.15 -13.27 -5.65
C GLN A 19 1.21 -12.66 -4.25
N SER A 20 1.63 -11.41 -4.13
CA SER A 20 1.64 -10.74 -2.84
C SER A 20 0.20 -10.68 -2.32
N PRO A 21 -0.10 -11.19 -1.11
CA PRO A 21 -1.47 -11.42 -0.65
C PRO A 21 -2.15 -10.14 -0.15
N TYR A 22 -1.69 -8.97 -0.57
CA TYR A 22 -2.11 -7.68 -0.01
C TYR A 22 -2.59 -6.70 -1.08
N THR A 23 -3.69 -6.04 -0.76
CA THR A 23 -4.19 -4.88 -1.49
C THR A 23 -4.06 -3.66 -0.59
N PHE A 24 -3.33 -2.66 -1.05
CA PHE A 24 -3.14 -1.39 -0.37
C PHE A 24 -4.17 -0.41 -0.91
N VAL A 25 -4.90 0.21 0.00
CA VAL A 25 -6.03 1.07 -0.32
C VAL A 25 -5.72 2.47 0.18
N PHE A 26 -5.83 3.45 -0.70
CA PHE A 26 -5.79 4.86 -0.31
C PHE A 26 -7.21 5.39 -0.18
N LEU A 27 -7.47 6.08 0.92
CA LEU A 27 -8.66 6.88 1.13
C LEU A 27 -8.27 8.35 0.98
N ASN A 28 -8.24 8.85 -0.24
CA ASN A 28 -7.83 10.24 -0.48
C ASN A 28 -8.99 11.17 -0.14
N LYS A 29 -8.74 12.19 0.69
CA LYS A 29 -9.77 13.16 1.07
C LYS A 29 -10.33 13.82 -0.17
N LYS A 30 -11.64 13.68 -0.39
CA LYS A 30 -12.34 14.27 -1.53
C LYS A 30 -12.63 15.76 -1.23
N PRO A 31 -12.03 16.73 -1.96
CA PRO A 31 -12.23 18.15 -1.68
C PRO A 31 -13.65 18.65 -1.96
N ASP A 32 -14.33 18.01 -2.91
CA ASP A 32 -15.67 18.32 -3.41
C ASP A 32 -16.75 17.38 -2.86
N ALA A 33 -16.49 16.71 -1.73
CA ALA A 33 -17.50 15.86 -1.09
C ALA A 33 -18.70 16.69 -0.64
N ASP A 34 -19.91 16.14 -0.79
CA ASP A 34 -21.16 16.80 -0.42
C ASP A 34 -21.10 17.36 1.00
N GLN A 35 -21.64 18.58 1.17
CA GLN A 35 -21.76 19.16 2.50
C GLN A 35 -22.92 18.49 3.23
N LEU A 36 -22.61 17.78 4.30
CA LEU A 36 -23.59 17.10 5.15
C LEU A 36 -23.62 17.74 6.54
N PRO A 37 -24.76 17.66 7.26
CA PRO A 37 -24.83 18.06 8.66
C PRO A 37 -23.80 17.31 9.52
N LYS A 38 -23.31 17.97 10.58
CA LYS A 38 -22.28 17.42 11.46
C LYS A 38 -22.69 16.09 12.08
N GLU A 39 -23.96 15.98 12.47
CA GLU A 39 -24.55 14.77 13.05
C GLU A 39 -24.54 13.60 12.05
N GLU A 40 -24.76 13.89 10.77
CA GLU A 40 -24.71 12.88 9.71
C GLU A 40 -23.28 12.42 9.44
N ILE A 41 -22.32 13.36 9.37
CA ILE A 41 -20.89 13.05 9.27
C ILE A 41 -20.45 12.18 10.45
N SER A 42 -20.88 12.51 11.67
CA SER A 42 -20.54 11.74 12.86
C SER A 42 -21.01 10.28 12.76
N LYS A 43 -22.25 10.06 12.32
CA LYS A 43 -22.80 8.71 12.13
C LYS A 43 -22.06 7.92 11.04
N ILE A 44 -21.70 8.60 9.95
CA ILE A 44 -20.90 7.99 8.87
C ILE A 44 -19.54 7.55 9.40
N MET A 45 -18.86 8.40 10.18
CA MET A 45 -17.54 8.09 10.73
C MET A 45 -17.59 7.02 11.82
N GLU A 46 -18.63 7.00 12.66
CA GLU A 46 -18.87 5.91 13.61
C GLU A 46 -19.03 4.57 12.88
N GLY A 47 -19.83 4.55 11.81
CA GLY A 47 -20.00 3.38 10.97
C GLY A 47 -18.73 2.96 10.24
N HIS A 48 -17.89 3.91 9.82
CA HIS A 48 -16.56 3.64 9.26
C HIS A 48 -15.64 2.93 10.27
N MET A 49 -15.59 3.42 11.52
CA MET A 49 -14.80 2.78 12.57
C MET A 49 -15.33 1.37 12.91
N ALA A 50 -16.64 1.20 13.01
CA ALA A 50 -17.25 -0.12 13.22
C ALA A 50 -16.94 -1.10 12.08
N ASN A 51 -16.86 -0.60 10.84
CA ASN A 51 -16.48 -1.40 9.68
C ASN A 51 -15.01 -1.84 9.73
N ILE A 52 -14.09 -0.94 10.11
CA ILE A 52 -12.68 -1.24 10.34
C ILE A 52 -12.54 -2.37 11.37
N GLU A 53 -13.19 -2.24 12.53
CA GLU A 53 -13.15 -3.26 13.58
C GLU A 53 -13.67 -4.61 13.11
N ARG A 54 -14.78 -4.62 12.38
CA ARG A 54 -15.37 -5.85 11.82
C ARG A 54 -14.42 -6.52 10.84
N LEU A 55 -13.86 -5.77 9.88
CA LEU A 55 -12.92 -6.33 8.90
C LEU A 55 -11.62 -6.82 9.54
N ALA A 56 -11.14 -6.17 10.60
CA ALA A 56 -10.00 -6.62 11.38
C ALA A 56 -10.32 -7.95 12.10
N LYS A 57 -11.47 -8.06 12.78
CA LYS A 57 -11.95 -9.29 13.43
C LYS A 57 -12.14 -10.45 12.46
N GLU A 58 -12.56 -10.16 11.22
CA GLU A 58 -12.69 -11.14 10.14
C GLU A 58 -11.34 -11.53 9.51
N GLY A 59 -10.22 -10.92 9.93
CA GLY A 59 -8.89 -11.17 9.37
C GLY A 59 -8.68 -10.64 7.95
N LYS A 60 -9.59 -9.77 7.48
CA LYS A 60 -9.59 -9.17 6.14
C LYS A 60 -8.75 -7.90 6.07
N LEU A 61 -8.77 -7.11 7.14
CA LEU A 61 -7.97 -5.90 7.30
C LEU A 61 -6.76 -6.21 8.19
N VAL A 62 -5.55 -6.01 7.67
CA VAL A 62 -4.30 -6.25 8.40
C VAL A 62 -3.89 -5.01 9.18
N ALA A 63 -3.99 -3.84 8.56
CA ALA A 63 -3.63 -2.57 9.16
C ALA A 63 -4.47 -1.44 8.58
N ALA A 64 -4.73 -0.41 9.39
CA ALA A 64 -5.42 0.81 9.01
C ALA A 64 -4.87 1.99 9.78
N GLY A 65 -4.79 3.15 9.14
CA GLY A 65 -4.29 4.35 9.79
C GLY A 65 -4.67 5.62 9.03
N PRO A 66 -5.13 6.68 9.72
CA PRO A 66 -5.40 7.96 9.08
C PRO A 66 -4.10 8.69 8.73
N PHE A 67 -4.18 9.52 7.69
CA PHE A 67 -3.18 10.55 7.45
C PHE A 67 -3.52 11.83 8.22
N GLN A 68 -2.49 12.56 8.66
CA GLN A 68 -2.67 13.91 9.15
C GLN A 68 -3.26 14.80 8.03
N GLY A 69 -4.30 15.57 8.36
CA GLY A 69 -5.02 16.41 7.38
C GLY A 69 -6.22 15.71 6.71
N GLY A 70 -6.38 14.40 6.93
CA GLY A 70 -7.54 13.61 6.51
C GLY A 70 -7.20 12.56 5.46
N GLY A 71 -8.14 11.63 5.27
CA GLY A 71 -7.87 10.42 4.51
C GLY A 71 -7.05 9.41 5.31
N GLY A 72 -6.53 8.39 4.64
CA GLY A 72 -5.74 7.35 5.29
C GLY A 72 -5.46 6.17 4.37
N ILE A 73 -5.02 5.08 4.98
CA ILE A 73 -4.74 3.82 4.29
C ILE A 73 -5.50 2.66 4.94
N PHE A 74 -5.82 1.66 4.12
CA PHE A 74 -6.06 0.30 4.56
C PHE A 74 -5.09 -0.66 3.88
N ILE A 75 -4.73 -1.74 4.57
CA ILE A 75 -4.03 -2.87 3.96
C ILE A 75 -4.89 -4.12 4.16
N LEU A 76 -5.47 -4.61 3.06
CA LEU A 76 -6.35 -5.76 3.05
C LEU A 76 -5.58 -7.03 2.70
N LYS A 77 -5.94 -8.15 3.34
CA LYS A 77 -5.33 -9.47 3.14
C LYS A 77 -5.93 -10.20 1.94
N THR A 78 -5.89 -9.56 0.78
CA THR A 78 -6.26 -10.20 -0.50
C THR A 78 -5.41 -9.64 -1.64
N SER A 79 -5.10 -10.49 -2.61
CA SER A 79 -4.53 -10.10 -3.90
C SER A 79 -5.60 -9.96 -5.00
N ASN A 80 -6.88 -10.13 -4.65
CA ASN A 80 -8.01 -9.99 -5.56
C ASN A 80 -8.65 -8.61 -5.37
N VAL A 81 -8.47 -7.73 -6.35
CA VAL A 81 -8.99 -6.35 -6.33
C VAL A 81 -10.52 -6.32 -6.27
N GLU A 82 -11.22 -7.26 -6.91
CA GLU A 82 -12.69 -7.30 -6.87
C GLU A 82 -13.23 -7.75 -5.50
N GLU A 83 -12.51 -8.66 -4.84
CA GLU A 83 -12.80 -9.03 -3.46
C GLU A 83 -12.56 -7.84 -2.50
N ALA A 84 -11.44 -7.13 -2.67
CA ALA A 84 -11.15 -5.92 -1.91
C ALA A 84 -12.25 -4.86 -2.07
N LYS A 85 -12.68 -4.58 -3.31
CA LYS A 85 -13.82 -3.67 -3.60
C LYS A 85 -15.09 -4.13 -2.90
N THR A 86 -15.37 -5.43 -2.88
CA THR A 86 -16.54 -5.98 -2.17
C THR A 86 -16.46 -5.70 -0.68
N TRP A 87 -15.32 -5.91 -0.04
CA TRP A 87 -15.14 -5.61 1.38
C TRP A 87 -15.27 -4.10 1.66
N LEU A 88 -14.63 -3.26 0.85
CA LEU A 88 -14.69 -1.80 0.97
C LEU A 88 -16.11 -1.24 0.74
N SER A 89 -16.90 -1.87 -0.12
CA SER A 89 -18.27 -1.45 -0.42
C SER A 89 -19.20 -1.47 0.79
N THR A 90 -18.80 -2.12 1.90
CA THR A 90 -19.57 -2.16 3.14
C THR A 90 -19.35 -0.92 4.03
N ASP A 91 -18.30 -0.14 3.76
CA ASP A 91 -17.91 1.02 4.55
C ASP A 91 -18.86 2.22 4.32
N PRO A 92 -19.51 2.76 5.37
CA PRO A 92 -20.41 3.90 5.23
C PRO A 92 -19.76 5.16 4.66
N GLY A 93 -18.49 5.44 4.98
CA GLY A 93 -17.80 6.63 4.46
C GLY A 93 -17.40 6.48 2.99
N ILE A 94 -17.07 5.26 2.55
CA ILE A 94 -16.86 4.97 1.12
C ILE A 94 -18.18 5.07 0.35
N LYS A 95 -19.27 4.50 0.87
CA LYS A 95 -20.62 4.62 0.26
C LYS A 95 -21.06 6.07 0.13
N ALA A 96 -20.79 6.88 1.14
CA ALA A 96 -21.07 8.32 1.16
C ALA A 96 -20.05 9.14 0.36
N LYS A 97 -19.14 8.51 -0.40
CA LYS A 97 -18.15 9.14 -1.26
C LYS A 97 -17.32 10.21 -0.55
N ARG A 98 -16.96 9.97 0.72
CA ARG A 98 -16.11 10.89 1.50
C ARG A 98 -14.66 10.89 1.03
N TRP A 99 -14.25 9.85 0.32
CA TRP A 99 -12.91 9.67 -0.21
C TRP A 99 -12.93 9.23 -1.67
N ASP A 100 -11.91 9.64 -2.41
CA ASP A 100 -11.54 9.01 -3.67
C ASP A 100 -10.65 7.81 -3.34
N VAL A 101 -11.13 6.61 -3.71
CA VAL A 101 -10.53 5.35 -3.28
C VAL A 101 -9.66 4.77 -4.38
N GLU A 102 -8.39 4.53 -4.08
CA GLU A 102 -7.44 3.87 -4.99
C GLU A 102 -7.01 2.53 -4.39
N LEU A 103 -6.85 1.51 -5.24
CA LEU A 103 -6.46 0.17 -4.83
C LEU A 103 -5.26 -0.29 -5.65
N TYR A 104 -4.24 -0.77 -4.97
CA TYR A 104 -3.04 -1.30 -5.59
C TYR A 104 -2.69 -2.67 -5.01
N LEU A 105 -2.25 -3.58 -5.86
CA LEU A 105 -1.57 -4.78 -5.36
C LEU A 105 -0.24 -4.33 -4.75
N TYR A 106 -0.03 -4.70 -3.48
CA TYR A 106 1.13 -4.25 -2.74
C TYR A 106 2.11 -5.37 -2.49
N LYS A 107 3.36 -5.16 -2.90
CA LYS A 107 4.45 -6.11 -2.72
C LYS A 107 5.56 -5.47 -1.88
N PRO A 108 5.67 -5.83 -0.58
CA PRO A 108 6.80 -5.40 0.22
C PRO A 108 8.09 -6.01 -0.32
N ARG A 109 9.15 -5.20 -0.41
CA ARG A 109 10.51 -5.59 -0.79
C ARG A 109 11.47 -5.53 0.40
N GLN A 110 11.18 -4.66 1.37
CA GLN A 110 11.76 -4.65 2.71
C GLN A 110 10.64 -4.57 3.75
N GLY A 111 10.78 -5.30 4.85
CA GLY A 111 9.71 -5.40 5.86
C GLY A 111 8.53 -6.24 5.36
N SER A 112 7.38 -6.09 5.99
CA SER A 112 6.13 -6.68 5.52
C SER A 112 4.94 -5.93 6.13
N VAL A 113 3.79 -6.58 6.24
CA VAL A 113 2.62 -6.06 6.95
C VAL A 113 2.18 -7.12 7.96
N CYS A 114 1.97 -6.70 9.19
CA CYS A 114 1.61 -7.56 10.31
C CYS A 114 0.32 -7.07 10.96
N ALA A 115 -0.58 -8.00 11.26
CA ALA A 115 -1.73 -7.69 12.12
C ALA A 115 -1.22 -7.48 13.55
N VAL A 116 -1.69 -6.41 14.19
CA VAL A 116 -1.34 -6.07 15.57
C VAL A 116 -2.52 -6.40 16.47
N SER A 117 -2.28 -7.16 17.53
CA SER A 117 -3.31 -7.52 18.52
C SER A 117 -3.38 -6.50 19.65
N GLU A 118 -4.56 -6.33 20.24
CA GLU A 118 -4.74 -5.46 21.41
C GLU A 118 -4.14 -6.07 22.69
N PRO A 119 -3.64 -5.24 23.63
CA PRO A 119 -3.50 -3.78 23.52
C PRO A 119 -2.31 -3.39 22.64
N TYR A 120 -2.43 -2.28 21.89
CA TYR A 120 -1.37 -1.75 21.04
C TYR A 120 -1.09 -0.26 21.28
N GLU A 121 0.14 0.14 20.96
CA GLU A 121 0.57 1.54 20.94
C GLU A 121 0.35 2.10 19.53
N MET A 122 -0.19 3.31 19.43
CA MET A 122 -0.26 4.03 18.17
C MET A 122 0.97 4.92 18.00
N VAL A 123 1.55 4.92 16.80
CA VAL A 123 2.76 5.66 16.46
C VAL A 123 2.55 6.48 15.20
N GLU A 124 3.37 7.52 15.05
CA GLU A 124 3.43 8.31 13.83
C GLU A 124 4.65 7.91 12.99
N TYR A 125 4.43 7.69 11.70
CA TYR A 125 5.47 7.53 10.69
C TYR A 125 5.37 8.62 9.61
N SER A 126 6.50 8.93 8.99
CA SER A 126 6.50 9.58 7.69
C SER A 126 6.16 8.55 6.62
N PHE A 127 5.05 8.79 5.93
CA PHE A 127 4.61 8.04 4.77
C PHE A 127 5.09 8.75 3.51
N VAL A 128 5.83 8.05 2.67
CA VAL A 128 6.30 8.56 1.38
C VAL A 128 5.69 7.71 0.29
N ARG A 129 5.03 8.33 -0.68
CA ARG A 129 4.48 7.69 -1.88
C ARG A 129 5.19 8.23 -3.10
N PHE A 130 5.53 7.30 -3.98
CA PHE A 130 6.03 7.57 -5.31
C PHE A 130 4.94 7.16 -6.31
N ASP A 131 4.40 8.13 -7.03
CA ASP A 131 3.42 7.91 -8.08
C ASP A 131 4.12 7.90 -9.43
N ALA A 132 3.95 6.81 -10.18
CA ALA A 132 4.59 6.67 -11.49
C ALA A 132 3.84 7.48 -12.56
N VAL A 133 4.56 8.41 -13.18
CA VAL A 133 4.07 9.26 -14.27
C VAL A 133 4.86 8.93 -15.53
N VAL A 134 4.45 7.86 -16.22
CA VAL A 134 5.10 7.46 -17.48
C VAL A 134 4.66 8.40 -18.59
N SER A 135 5.60 9.20 -19.08
CA SER A 135 5.39 10.10 -20.20
C SER A 135 6.06 9.56 -21.46
N LYS A 136 5.79 10.19 -22.61
CA LYS A 136 6.49 9.89 -23.87
C LYS A 136 8.02 10.06 -23.77
N PHE A 137 8.49 10.85 -22.81
CA PHE A 137 9.93 11.12 -22.62
C PHE A 137 10.60 10.07 -21.74
N THR A 138 9.85 9.46 -20.81
CA THR A 138 10.38 8.48 -19.86
C THR A 138 10.08 7.03 -20.26
N ALA A 139 9.13 6.79 -21.19
CA ALA A 139 8.72 5.44 -21.57
C ALA A 139 9.86 4.54 -22.08
N SER A 140 10.77 5.06 -22.93
CA SER A 140 11.89 4.28 -23.49
C SER A 140 13.02 4.05 -22.48
N THR A 141 13.16 4.94 -21.50
CA THR A 141 14.19 4.91 -20.46
C THR A 141 13.68 4.37 -19.12
N TYR A 142 12.40 4.01 -19.05
CA TYR A 142 11.73 3.54 -17.85
C TYR A 142 12.50 2.42 -17.14
N PRO A 143 12.91 1.32 -17.81
CA PRO A 143 13.61 0.22 -17.14
C PRO A 143 14.94 0.66 -16.52
N GLN A 144 15.65 1.60 -17.14
CA GLN A 144 16.91 2.11 -16.64
C GLN A 144 16.71 3.06 -15.46
N ILE A 145 15.73 3.96 -15.54
CA ILE A 145 15.41 4.92 -14.47
C ILE A 145 14.91 4.17 -13.23
N ILE A 146 13.94 3.26 -13.38
CA ILE A 146 13.37 2.53 -12.23
C ILE A 146 14.41 1.65 -11.54
N ARG A 147 15.35 1.04 -12.29
CA ARG A 147 16.47 0.30 -11.69
C ARG A 147 17.36 1.18 -10.83
N LYS A 148 17.67 2.39 -11.30
CA LYS A 148 18.50 3.34 -10.54
C LYS A 148 17.76 3.88 -9.31
N HIS A 149 16.45 4.12 -9.43
CA HIS A 149 15.56 4.44 -8.31
C HIS A 149 15.58 3.32 -7.25
N ASP A 150 15.40 2.06 -7.66
CA ASP A 150 15.45 0.92 -6.75
C ASP A 150 16.81 0.77 -6.05
N GLU A 151 17.92 1.06 -6.74
CA GLU A 151 19.26 1.10 -6.15
C GLU A 151 19.43 2.23 -5.13
N TYR A 152 18.82 3.39 -5.40
CA TYR A 152 18.77 4.51 -4.47
C TYR A 152 17.97 4.14 -3.21
N LEU A 153 16.77 3.57 -3.36
CA LEU A 153 15.94 3.13 -2.24
C LEU A 153 16.63 2.06 -1.38
N LYS A 154 17.34 1.11 -2.00
CA LYS A 154 18.15 0.12 -1.27
C LYS A 154 19.24 0.77 -0.40
N LYS A 155 19.89 1.83 -0.89
CA LYS A 155 20.89 2.57 -0.10
C LYS A 155 20.21 3.31 1.06
N LEU A 156 19.07 3.95 0.80
CA LEU A 156 18.30 4.65 1.83
C LEU A 156 17.81 3.69 2.91
N ALA A 157 17.33 2.50 2.52
CA ALA A 157 16.91 1.43 3.43
C ALA A 157 18.01 0.99 4.41
N ASN A 158 19.28 1.01 3.97
CA ASN A 158 20.42 0.64 4.80
C ASN A 158 20.79 1.71 5.85
N THR A 159 20.16 2.89 5.84
CA THR A 159 20.34 3.91 6.89
C THR A 159 19.67 3.54 8.22
N GLY A 160 18.75 2.56 8.21
CA GLY A 160 18.01 2.11 9.39
C GLY A 160 16.73 2.90 9.72
N ASN A 161 16.46 3.99 8.98
CA ASN A 161 15.26 4.81 9.18
C ASN A 161 14.03 4.31 8.41
N VAL A 162 14.23 3.47 7.38
CA VAL A 162 13.14 2.86 6.62
C VAL A 162 12.58 1.66 7.39
N VAL A 163 11.29 1.71 7.68
CA VAL A 163 10.52 0.65 8.36
C VAL A 163 10.09 -0.41 7.36
N THR A 164 9.49 0.01 6.25
CA THR A 164 9.10 -0.85 5.15
C THR A 164 9.23 -0.10 3.83
N GLU A 165 9.48 -0.86 2.77
CA GLU A 165 9.55 -0.40 1.39
C GLU A 165 8.79 -1.41 0.54
N GLY A 166 7.93 -0.94 -0.35
CA GLY A 166 7.26 -1.82 -1.27
C GLY A 166 6.70 -1.10 -2.48
N ILE A 167 6.32 -1.90 -3.47
CA ILE A 167 5.86 -1.42 -4.77
C ILE A 167 4.40 -1.73 -5.03
N PHE A 168 3.84 -0.96 -5.95
CA PHE A 168 2.54 -1.14 -6.56
C PHE A 168 2.70 -1.50 -8.03
N GLY A 169 2.03 -2.56 -8.46
CA GLY A 169 2.04 -2.99 -9.86
C GLY A 169 3.43 -3.05 -10.50
N ASP A 170 3.49 -3.08 -11.83
CA ASP A 170 4.77 -2.90 -12.54
C ASP A 170 5.06 -1.42 -12.82
N HIS A 171 4.02 -0.58 -12.82
CA HIS A 171 4.08 0.82 -13.26
C HIS A 171 3.26 1.78 -12.41
N ASP A 172 2.89 1.39 -11.19
CA ASP A 172 2.08 2.24 -10.29
C ASP A 172 2.92 2.92 -9.20
N GLY A 173 4.24 2.67 -9.18
CA GLY A 173 5.17 3.25 -8.22
C GLY A 173 5.26 2.45 -6.92
N GLY A 174 5.27 3.12 -5.77
CA GLY A 174 5.49 2.44 -4.48
C GLY A 174 5.49 3.37 -3.28
N ILE A 175 5.89 2.82 -2.13
CA ILE A 175 5.89 3.53 -0.84
C ILE A 175 7.15 3.25 -0.02
N LEU A 176 7.44 4.21 0.87
CA LEU A 176 8.25 4.01 2.06
C LEU A 176 7.46 4.39 3.30
N ILE A 177 7.66 3.63 4.37
CA ILE A 177 7.33 4.05 5.73
C ILE A 177 8.64 4.32 6.44
N MET A 178 8.78 5.51 7.01
CA MET A 178 10.02 5.97 7.62
C MET A 178 9.79 6.49 9.04
N LYS A 179 10.77 6.24 9.92
CA LYS A 179 10.80 6.77 11.27
C LYS A 179 11.18 8.26 11.24
N GLY A 180 10.54 9.05 12.11
CA GLY A 180 10.87 10.46 12.29
C GLY A 180 10.33 11.38 11.19
N GLU A 181 10.77 12.63 11.23
CA GLU A 181 10.48 13.64 10.20
C GLU A 181 11.31 13.35 8.94
N VAL A 182 10.64 13.31 7.79
CA VAL A 182 11.27 13.15 6.47
C VAL A 182 11.09 14.43 5.67
N GLN A 183 12.21 15.01 5.25
CA GLN A 183 12.24 16.16 4.37
C GLN A 183 12.33 15.72 2.90
N ARG A 184 11.82 16.59 2.01
CA ARG A 184 11.74 16.30 0.57
C ARG A 184 13.11 16.22 -0.10
N ASP A 185 14.08 16.97 0.41
CA ASP A 185 15.45 17.09 -0.09
C ASP A 185 16.19 15.74 -0.15
N ILE A 186 15.87 14.83 0.77
CA ILE A 186 16.39 13.45 0.77
C ILE A 186 16.20 12.81 -0.62
N PHE A 187 15.03 13.02 -1.24
CA PHE A 187 14.65 12.42 -2.53
C PHE A 187 15.03 13.25 -3.76
N GLU A 188 15.64 14.43 -3.59
CA GLU A 188 16.07 15.27 -4.74
C GLU A 188 17.16 14.61 -5.58
N THR A 189 17.87 13.63 -5.02
CA THR A 189 18.90 12.83 -5.71
C THR A 189 18.39 11.47 -6.18
N ASP A 190 17.10 11.19 -5.99
CA ASP A 190 16.47 9.99 -6.51
C ASP A 190 16.33 10.09 -8.05
N PRO A 191 16.93 9.16 -8.82
CA PRO A 191 16.86 9.20 -10.28
C PRO A 191 15.43 9.16 -10.86
N GLY A 192 14.49 8.49 -10.19
CA GLY A 192 13.10 8.46 -10.62
C GLY A 192 12.41 9.81 -10.45
N VAL A 193 12.74 10.53 -9.38
CA VAL A 193 12.20 11.88 -9.11
C VAL A 193 12.87 12.92 -10.02
N GLN A 194 14.20 12.87 -10.17
CA GLN A 194 14.96 13.81 -11.00
C GLN A 194 14.56 13.78 -12.48
N GLU A 195 14.30 12.58 -13.01
CA GLU A 195 13.93 12.38 -14.41
C GLU A 195 12.42 12.57 -14.64
N GLY A 196 11.66 12.97 -13.61
CA GLY A 196 10.21 13.20 -13.69
C GLY A 196 9.39 11.93 -13.95
N LEU A 197 9.95 10.76 -13.65
CA LEU A 197 9.22 9.49 -13.73
C LEU A 197 8.34 9.25 -12.50
N LEU A 198 8.73 9.77 -11.34
CA LEU A 198 8.04 9.60 -10.07
C LEU A 198 7.68 10.95 -9.46
N GLU A 199 6.39 11.13 -9.18
CA GLU A 199 5.91 12.22 -8.33
C GLU A 199 5.93 11.79 -6.87
N LEU A 200 6.28 12.72 -5.98
CA LEU A 200 6.50 12.44 -4.57
C LEU A 200 5.41 13.10 -3.71
N GLU A 201 4.78 12.29 -2.88
CA GLU A 201 3.89 12.72 -1.80
C GLU A 201 4.46 12.28 -0.44
N ILE A 202 4.56 13.22 0.51
CA ILE A 202 4.96 12.93 1.89
C ILE A 202 3.82 13.32 2.83
N LYS A 203 3.39 12.39 3.67
CA LYS A 203 2.33 12.57 4.68
C LYS A 203 2.77 12.02 6.02
N LYS A 204 2.08 12.41 7.09
CA LYS A 204 2.18 11.74 8.39
C LYS A 204 1.09 10.68 8.50
N LEU A 205 1.48 9.45 8.84
CA LEU A 205 0.60 8.31 9.02
C LEU A 205 0.56 7.94 10.49
N TYR A 206 -0.65 7.90 11.06
CA TYR A 206 -0.87 7.42 12.42
C TYR A 206 -1.42 5.99 12.38
N ILE A 207 -0.70 5.02 12.97
CA ILE A 207 -1.00 3.60 12.82
C ILE A 207 -0.53 2.79 14.04
N ALA A 208 -1.08 1.59 14.24
CA ALA A 208 -0.63 0.70 15.31
C ALA A 208 0.83 0.29 15.09
N LYS A 209 1.68 0.42 16.11
CA LYS A 209 3.08 -0.01 16.09
C LYS A 209 3.18 -1.52 15.83
N GLY A 210 4.09 -1.92 14.96
CA GLY A 210 4.25 -3.29 14.50
C GLY A 210 3.42 -3.61 13.25
N SER A 211 2.62 -2.66 12.74
CA SER A 211 1.80 -2.86 11.53
C SER A 211 2.64 -3.20 10.29
N PHE A 212 3.92 -2.85 10.29
CA PHE A 212 4.87 -3.14 9.21
C PHE A 212 5.92 -4.21 9.60
N CYS A 213 5.58 -5.03 10.60
CA CYS A 213 6.41 -6.10 11.16
C CYS A 213 7.75 -5.63 11.76
N GLU A 214 7.87 -4.35 12.06
CA GLU A 214 9.00 -3.79 12.80
C GLU A 214 9.00 -4.23 14.26
N LYS A 215 10.21 -4.47 14.78
CA LYS A 215 10.43 -4.87 16.18
C LYS A 215 10.58 -3.67 17.10
#